data_AF-A0A845YLS0-F1
#
_entry.id   AF-A0A845YLS0-F1
#
_cell.length_a   1.000
_cell.length_b   1.000
_cell.length_c   1.000
_cell.angle_alpha   90.00
_cell.angle_beta   90.00
_cell.angle_gamma   90.00
#
_symmetry.space_group_name_H-M   'P 1'
#
loop_
_entity.id
_entity.type
_entity.pdbx_description
1 polymer ?
#
loop_
_entity_poly.entity_id
_entity_poly.type
_entity_poly.pdbx_seq_one_letter_code
_entity_poly.pdbx_strand_id
1 'polypeptide(L)'
;MRCLNCNLDGVPLSAQICPQCRVPLHSLMRNLLPIGSLLQGGTYRIDYALGRGGFGITYRATHQNLEQCVAIKEFYPKEHVMRNITRGITIPENHKEAYKRGLKRFLREGRILATLNHANVVRVQDLFEEQDTAYLVMELVTGKTLKDELKSQPERRLPIKRVEEVMEQLVAALE
;
A
#
# COMPACT_ATOMS: atom_id res chain seq x y z
N MET A 1 -11.04 -2.03 -9.93
CA MET A 1 -9.98 -2.38 -8.93
C MET A 1 -8.73 -2.89 -9.64
N ARG A 2 -7.60 -2.99 -8.92
CA ARG A 2 -6.35 -3.59 -9.42
C ARG A 2 -6.24 -5.05 -8.98
N CYS A 3 -5.75 -5.94 -9.86
CA CYS A 3 -5.42 -7.31 -9.47
C CYS A 3 -4.14 -7.34 -8.62
N LEU A 4 -4.23 -7.79 -7.37
CA LEU A 4 -3.09 -7.84 -6.45
C LEU A 4 -2.03 -8.91 -6.79
N ASN A 5 -2.27 -9.74 -7.81
CA ASN A 5 -1.32 -10.76 -8.26
C ASN A 5 -0.50 -10.31 -9.48
N CYS A 6 -1.17 -9.80 -10.52
CA CYS A 6 -0.52 -9.40 -11.78
C CYS A 6 -0.47 -7.89 -12.02
N ASN A 7 -1.00 -7.09 -11.10
CA ASN A 7 -1.09 -5.62 -11.18
C ASN A 7 -1.96 -5.08 -12.34
N LEU A 8 -2.79 -5.91 -12.99
CA LEU A 8 -3.75 -5.41 -13.97
C LEU A 8 -4.72 -4.40 -13.34
N ASP A 9 -4.76 -3.20 -13.90
CA ASP A 9 -5.72 -2.16 -13.55
C ASP A 9 -7.07 -2.32 -14.26
N GLY A 10 -8.10 -1.64 -13.76
CA GLY A 10 -9.42 -1.61 -14.41
C GLY A 10 -10.21 -2.91 -14.31
N VAL A 11 -9.82 -3.85 -13.46
CA VAL A 11 -10.59 -5.07 -13.21
C VAL A 11 -11.95 -4.71 -12.62
N PRO A 12 -13.08 -5.15 -13.20
CA PRO A 12 -14.42 -4.88 -12.66
C PRO A 12 -14.55 -5.40 -11.23
N LEU A 13 -15.27 -4.67 -10.36
CA LEU A 13 -15.51 -5.09 -8.97
C LEU A 13 -16.33 -6.39 -8.88
N SER A 14 -17.15 -6.68 -9.89
CA SER A 14 -17.95 -7.90 -10.00
C SER A 14 -17.17 -9.11 -10.53
N ALA A 15 -15.92 -8.93 -10.99
CA ALA A 15 -15.13 -10.02 -11.55
C ALA A 15 -14.75 -11.02 -10.44
N GLN A 16 -14.98 -12.31 -10.70
CA GLN A 16 -14.56 -13.39 -9.79
C GLN A 16 -13.11 -13.85 -10.06
N ILE A 17 -12.64 -13.69 -11.29
CA ILE A 17 -11.32 -14.12 -11.78
C ILE A 17 -10.67 -12.95 -12.51
N CYS A 18 -9.34 -12.81 -12.37
CA CYS A 18 -8.59 -11.81 -13.14
C CYS A 18 -8.54 -12.17 -14.63
N PRO A 19 -8.90 -11.28 -15.56
CA PRO A 19 -8.92 -11.59 -16.99
C PRO A 19 -7.51 -11.81 -17.58
N GLN A 20 -6.46 -11.29 -16.94
CA GLN A 20 -5.09 -11.45 -17.43
C GLN A 20 -4.37 -12.66 -16.84
N CYS A 21 -4.34 -12.82 -15.52
CA CYS A 21 -3.58 -13.90 -14.87
C CYS A 21 -4.43 -15.07 -14.37
N ARG A 22 -5.75 -15.03 -14.58
CA ARG A 22 -6.71 -16.08 -14.21
C ARG A 22 -6.73 -16.50 -12.73
N VAL A 23 -6.17 -15.67 -11.84
CA VAL A 23 -6.24 -15.92 -10.39
C VAL A 23 -7.65 -15.65 -9.86
N PRO A 24 -8.17 -16.47 -8.92
CA PRO A 24 -9.41 -16.15 -8.22
C PRO A 24 -9.26 -14.89 -7.36
N LEU A 25 -10.06 -13.86 -7.65
CA LEU A 25 -9.94 -12.54 -7.02
C LEU A 25 -10.40 -12.54 -5.55
N HIS A 26 -11.43 -13.32 -5.22
CA HIS A 26 -11.95 -13.43 -3.85
C HIS A 26 -10.84 -13.82 -2.85
N SER A 27 -9.91 -14.70 -3.26
CA SER A 27 -8.83 -15.17 -2.42
C SER A 27 -7.81 -14.07 -2.11
N LEU A 28 -7.60 -13.14 -3.06
CA LEU A 28 -6.72 -11.98 -2.89
C LEU A 28 -7.36 -10.88 -2.05
N MET A 29 -8.70 -10.81 -2.07
CA MET A 29 -9.47 -9.82 -1.32
C MET A 29 -9.67 -10.19 0.15
N ARG A 30 -9.34 -11.43 0.55
CA ARG A 30 -9.37 -11.83 1.95
C ARG A 30 -8.42 -10.99 2.79
N ASN A 31 -8.92 -10.53 3.94
CA ASN A 31 -8.22 -9.71 4.92
C ASN A 31 -7.92 -8.26 4.48
N LEU A 32 -8.53 -7.77 3.41
CA LEU A 32 -8.54 -6.35 3.08
C LEU A 32 -9.60 -5.62 3.91
N LEU A 33 -9.42 -4.32 4.11
CA LEU A 33 -10.52 -3.44 4.48
C LEU A 33 -11.59 -3.44 3.36
N PRO A 34 -12.89 -3.53 3.71
CA PRO A 34 -13.98 -3.36 2.75
C PRO A 34 -13.92 -2.03 1.99
N ILE A 35 -14.43 -2.03 0.77
CA ILE A 35 -14.67 -0.78 0.03
C ILE A 35 -15.71 0.04 0.79
N GLY A 36 -15.44 1.33 0.95
CA GLY A 36 -16.26 2.24 1.73
C GLY A 36 -15.93 2.27 3.23
N SER A 37 -14.99 1.45 3.71
CA SER A 37 -14.52 1.55 5.09
C SER A 37 -14.04 2.96 5.42
N LEU A 38 -14.51 3.47 6.55
CA LEU A 38 -14.16 4.79 7.08
C LEU A 38 -13.06 4.63 8.13
N LEU A 39 -12.05 5.48 8.05
CA LEU A 39 -10.95 5.56 9.01
C LEU A 39 -10.85 6.98 9.57
N GLN A 40 -10.24 7.09 10.75
CA GLN A 40 -9.97 8.34 11.46
C GLN A 40 -11.23 9.24 11.56
N GLY A 41 -12.30 8.68 12.13
CA GLY A 41 -13.56 9.40 12.31
C GLY A 41 -14.29 9.76 11.00
N GLY A 42 -13.98 9.08 9.88
CA GLY A 42 -14.57 9.37 8.57
C GLY A 42 -13.78 10.37 7.74
N THR A 43 -12.58 10.76 8.16
CA THR A 43 -11.70 11.62 7.36
C THR A 43 -11.28 10.92 6.08
N TYR A 44 -11.00 9.60 6.15
CA TYR A 44 -10.59 8.80 4.99
C TYR A 44 -11.60 7.70 4.69
N ARG A 45 -11.98 7.59 3.42
CA ARG A 45 -12.78 6.48 2.90
C ARG A 45 -11.94 5.58 2.00
N ILE A 46 -11.87 4.29 2.31
CA ILE A 46 -11.18 3.30 1.49
C ILE A 46 -11.93 3.06 0.18
N ASP A 47 -11.23 3.19 -0.94
CA ASP A 47 -11.82 2.96 -2.27
C ASP A 47 -11.49 1.55 -2.79
N TYR A 48 -10.21 1.16 -2.79
CA TYR A 48 -9.76 -0.20 -3.11
C TYR A 48 -8.29 -0.43 -2.76
N ALA A 49 -7.88 -1.69 -2.61
CA ALA A 49 -6.47 -2.04 -2.43
C ALA A 49 -5.65 -1.82 -3.73
N LEU A 50 -4.49 -1.17 -3.59
CA LEU A 50 -3.49 -0.95 -4.63
C LEU A 50 -2.42 -2.04 -4.66
N GLY A 51 -2.10 -2.62 -3.49
CA GLY A 51 -1.03 -3.59 -3.36
C GLY A 51 -1.04 -4.27 -2.00
N ARG A 52 -0.43 -5.45 -1.93
CA ARG A 52 -0.24 -6.21 -0.68
C ARG A 52 1.16 -6.79 -0.65
N GLY A 53 1.90 -6.48 0.40
CA GLY A 53 3.26 -6.97 0.65
C GLY A 53 3.33 -7.87 1.88
N GLY A 54 4.55 -8.23 2.28
CA GLY A 54 4.77 -9.02 3.51
C GLY A 54 4.41 -8.26 4.80
N PHE A 55 4.59 -6.93 4.79
CA PHE A 55 4.49 -6.08 5.98
C PHE A 55 3.24 -5.20 6.03
N GLY A 56 2.43 -5.19 4.98
CA GLY A 56 1.28 -4.30 4.92
C GLY A 56 0.45 -4.39 3.66
N ILE A 57 -0.65 -3.66 3.70
CA ILE A 57 -1.58 -3.50 2.58
C ILE A 57 -1.62 -2.00 2.24
N THR A 58 -1.57 -1.67 0.96
CA THR A 58 -1.70 -0.29 0.50
C THR A 58 -3.03 -0.13 -0.22
N TYR A 59 -3.78 0.90 0.16
CA TYR A 59 -5.09 1.24 -0.37
C TYR A 59 -5.05 2.60 -1.07
N ARG A 60 -5.86 2.75 -2.12
CA ARG A 60 -6.33 4.06 -2.53
C ARG A 60 -7.49 4.43 -1.63
N ALA A 61 -7.47 5.65 -1.13
CA ALA A 61 -8.53 6.22 -0.34
C ALA A 61 -8.83 7.64 -0.81
N THR A 62 -9.99 8.14 -0.38
CA THR A 62 -10.38 9.54 -0.57
C THR A 62 -10.38 10.22 0.79
N HIS A 63 -9.59 11.29 0.93
CA HIS A 63 -9.74 12.25 2.03
C HIS A 63 -11.04 13.02 1.81
N GLN A 64 -12.05 12.81 2.64
CA GLN A 64 -13.42 13.26 2.37
C GLN A 64 -13.55 14.78 2.41
N ASN A 65 -12.94 15.45 3.41
CA ASN A 65 -13.08 16.90 3.55
C ASN A 65 -12.32 17.71 2.48
N LEU A 66 -11.24 17.16 1.94
CA LEU A 66 -10.42 17.79 0.90
C LEU A 66 -10.73 17.27 -0.50
N GLU A 67 -11.62 16.27 -0.60
CA GLU A 67 -11.97 15.55 -1.83
C GLU A 67 -10.74 15.03 -2.62
N GLN A 68 -9.65 14.75 -1.91
CA GLN A 68 -8.36 14.38 -2.50
C GLN A 68 -8.11 12.88 -2.42
N CYS A 69 -7.54 12.31 -3.48
CA CYS A 69 -7.07 10.92 -3.47
C CYS A 69 -5.74 10.79 -2.74
N VAL A 70 -5.64 9.80 -1.85
CA VAL A 70 -4.45 9.48 -1.06
C VAL A 70 -4.13 7.99 -1.15
N ALA A 71 -2.88 7.63 -0.85
CA ALA A 71 -2.46 6.26 -0.62
C ALA A 71 -2.34 6.00 0.88
N ILE A 72 -3.04 5.00 1.40
CA ILE A 72 -2.98 4.60 2.81
C ILE A 72 -2.29 3.25 2.92
N LYS A 73 -1.16 3.19 3.61
CA LYS A 73 -0.47 1.93 3.93
C LYS A 73 -0.83 1.51 5.34
N GLU A 74 -1.51 0.38 5.45
CA GLU A 74 -1.82 -0.29 6.70
C GLU A 74 -0.69 -1.24 7.10
N PHE A 75 -0.29 -1.20 8.36
CA PHE A 75 0.58 -2.22 8.93
C PHE A 75 -0.20 -3.53 9.07
N TYR A 76 0.16 -4.54 8.26
CA TYR A 76 -0.53 -5.82 8.21
C TYR A 76 0.49 -6.93 7.94
N PRO A 77 1.21 -7.40 8.98
CA PRO A 77 2.15 -8.50 8.83
C PRO A 77 1.37 -9.82 8.69
N LYS A 78 1.08 -10.20 7.44
CA LYS A 78 0.10 -11.25 7.08
C LYS A 78 0.28 -12.62 7.77
N GLU A 79 1.48 -12.91 8.26
CA GLU A 79 1.83 -14.18 8.92
C GLU A 79 1.61 -14.15 10.44
N HIS A 80 1.43 -12.95 11.01
CA HIS A 80 1.33 -12.73 12.45
C HIS A 80 -0.05 -12.27 12.89
N VAL A 81 -0.96 -11.99 11.95
CA VAL A 81 -2.26 -11.41 12.26
C VAL A 81 -3.39 -11.94 11.39
N MET A 82 -4.60 -11.90 11.96
CA MET A 82 -5.85 -12.22 11.28
C MET A 82 -6.74 -10.98 11.29
N ARG A 83 -7.47 -10.72 10.19
CA ARG A 83 -8.48 -9.66 10.18
C ARG A 83 -9.80 -10.19 10.71
N ASN A 84 -10.39 -9.44 11.64
CA ASN A 84 -11.80 -9.53 11.97
C ASN A 84 -12.50 -8.30 11.40
N ILE A 85 -13.43 -8.49 10.46
CA ILE A 85 -14.07 -7.40 9.71
C ILE A 85 -14.76 -6.39 10.65
N THR A 86 -15.22 -6.81 11.83
CA THR A 86 -15.91 -5.94 12.79
C THR A 86 -15.02 -5.42 13.92
N ARG A 87 -13.85 -6.02 14.14
CA ARG A 87 -12.98 -5.70 15.29
C ARG A 87 -11.55 -5.30 14.90
N GLY A 88 -11.26 -5.11 13.61
CA GLY A 88 -9.91 -4.77 13.15
C GLY A 88 -9.01 -5.99 13.05
N ILE A 89 -7.86 -5.94 13.72
CA ILE A 89 -6.82 -6.97 13.60
C ILE A 89 -6.66 -7.73 14.92
N THR A 90 -6.65 -9.07 14.83
CA THR A 90 -6.37 -9.96 15.95
C THR A 90 -4.96 -10.52 15.85
N ILE A 91 -4.21 -10.41 16.95
CA ILE A 91 -2.83 -10.89 17.06
C ILE A 91 -2.79 -12.12 17.99
N PRO A 92 -2.41 -13.30 17.49
CA PRO A 92 -2.22 -14.48 18.33
C PRO A 92 -1.14 -14.26 19.40
N GLU A 93 -1.29 -14.89 20.56
CA GLU A 93 -0.42 -14.68 21.73
C GLU A 93 1.07 -14.87 21.40
N ASN A 94 1.40 -15.94 20.69
CA ASN A 94 2.76 -16.28 20.27
C ASN A 94 3.38 -15.25 19.29
N HIS A 95 2.58 -14.38 18.68
CA HIS A 95 3.03 -13.36 17.74
C HIS A 95 3.00 -11.94 18.31
N LYS A 96 2.47 -11.71 19.52
CA LYS A 96 2.32 -10.35 20.09
C LYS A 96 3.62 -9.57 20.16
N GLU A 97 4.70 -10.19 20.63
CA GLU A 97 5.98 -9.50 20.77
C GLU A 97 6.61 -9.16 19.41
N ALA A 98 6.49 -10.07 18.42
CA ALA A 98 6.92 -9.78 17.06
C ALA A 98 6.09 -8.66 16.43
N TYR A 99 4.77 -8.67 16.67
CA TYR A 99 3.85 -7.62 16.20
C TYR A 99 4.21 -6.25 16.79
N LYS A 100 4.34 -6.14 18.12
CA LYS A 100 4.72 -4.90 18.80
C LYS A 100 6.03 -4.32 18.26
N ARG A 101 7.05 -5.17 18.05
CA ARG A 101 8.32 -4.74 17.45
C ARG A 101 8.14 -4.24 16.03
N GLY A 102 7.36 -4.94 15.21
CA GLY A 102 7.05 -4.53 13.84
C GLY A 102 6.29 -3.20 13.78
N LEU A 103 5.26 -3.05 14.62
CA LEU A 103 4.47 -1.82 14.74
C LEU A 103 5.34 -0.64 15.16
N LYS A 104 6.21 -0.82 16.17
CA LYS A 104 7.15 0.24 16.60
C LYS A 104 8.10 0.67 15.48
N ARG A 105 8.58 -0.28 14.65
CA ARG A 105 9.41 0.03 13.48
C ARG A 105 8.61 0.79 12.42
N PHE A 106 7.40 0.33 12.10
CA PHE A 106 6.51 0.97 11.14
C PHE A 106 6.21 2.43 11.53
N LEU A 107 5.83 2.67 12.79
CA LEU A 107 5.57 4.02 13.31
C LEU A 107 6.83 4.90 13.27
N ARG A 108 7.99 4.33 13.60
CA ARG A 108 9.27 5.07 13.53
C ARG A 108 9.61 5.45 12.09
N GLU A 109 9.53 4.51 11.15
CA GLU A 109 9.77 4.76 9.73
C GLU A 109 8.81 5.80 9.17
N GLY A 110 7.51 5.71 9.50
CA GLY A 110 6.52 6.71 9.11
C GLY A 110 6.85 8.12 9.61
N ARG A 111 7.30 8.25 10.87
CA ARG A 111 7.74 9.55 11.42
C ARG A 111 8.98 10.09 10.73
N ILE A 112 9.94 9.23 10.38
CA ILE A 112 11.13 9.64 9.62
C ILE A 112 10.70 10.15 8.24
N LEU A 113 9.87 9.38 7.52
CA LEU A 113 9.37 9.77 6.20
C LEU A 113 8.59 11.09 6.25
N ALA A 114 7.85 11.35 7.34
CA ALA A 114 7.14 12.62 7.53
C ALA A 114 8.03 13.86 7.69
N THR A 115 9.31 13.68 8.05
CA THR A 115 10.27 14.79 8.11
C THR A 115 10.92 15.10 6.75
N LEU A 116 10.75 14.22 5.76
CA LEU A 116 11.36 14.38 4.45
C LEU A 116 10.48 15.23 3.54
N ASN A 117 11.09 16.16 2.81
CA ASN A 117 10.44 16.95 1.78
C ASN A 117 11.35 17.00 0.54
N HIS A 118 11.17 16.05 -0.36
CA HIS A 118 12.01 15.89 -1.55
C HIS A 118 11.20 15.40 -2.73
N ALA A 119 11.50 15.88 -3.95
CA ALA A 119 10.71 15.58 -5.15
C ALA A 119 10.65 14.08 -5.50
N ASN A 120 11.68 13.31 -5.11
CA ASN A 120 11.80 11.87 -5.37
C ASN A 120 11.43 11.00 -4.16
N VAL A 121 10.86 11.59 -3.09
CA VAL A 121 10.38 10.88 -1.91
C VAL A 121 8.90 11.20 -1.69
N VAL A 122 8.10 10.16 -1.47
CA VAL A 122 6.66 10.33 -1.25
C VAL A 122 6.38 11.19 -0.02
N ARG A 123 5.51 12.19 -0.16
CA ARG A 123 5.08 13.03 0.96
C ARG A 123 4.10 12.27 1.87
N VAL A 124 4.46 12.16 3.15
CA VAL A 124 3.55 11.68 4.19
C VAL A 124 2.63 12.83 4.61
N GLN A 125 1.34 12.55 4.74
CA GLN A 125 0.31 13.51 5.12
C GLN A 125 -0.20 13.27 6.54
N ASP A 126 -0.24 12.01 6.98
CA ASP A 126 -0.78 11.62 8.28
C ASP A 126 -0.24 10.25 8.72
N LEU A 127 -0.25 10.00 10.03
CA LEU A 127 0.14 8.74 10.66
C LEU A 127 -0.69 8.54 11.93
N PHE A 128 -1.53 7.51 11.94
CA PHE A 128 -2.43 7.24 13.06
C PHE A 128 -2.57 5.74 13.36
N GLU A 129 -3.07 5.45 14.56
CA GLU A 129 -3.39 4.10 15.02
C GLU A 129 -4.91 3.95 15.14
N GLU A 130 -5.45 2.85 14.62
CA GLU A 130 -6.87 2.51 14.68
C GLU A 130 -7.02 0.99 14.49
N GLN A 131 -8.11 0.38 14.97
CA GLN A 131 -8.43 -1.03 14.68
C GLN A 131 -7.29 -2.02 15.02
N ASP A 132 -6.58 -1.73 16.13
CA ASP A 132 -5.43 -2.48 16.62
C ASP A 132 -4.21 -2.51 15.68
N THR A 133 -4.10 -1.54 14.76
CA THR A 133 -2.94 -1.35 13.88
C THR A 133 -2.63 0.13 13.61
N ALA A 134 -1.66 0.39 12.74
CA ALA A 134 -1.27 1.70 12.27
C ALA A 134 -1.48 1.89 10.76
N TYR A 135 -1.74 3.14 10.39
CA TYR A 135 -1.97 3.60 9.04
C TYR A 135 -1.05 4.79 8.73
N LEU A 136 -0.34 4.71 7.61
CA LEU A 136 0.49 5.78 7.06
C LEU A 136 -0.19 6.34 5.81
N VAL A 137 -0.60 7.60 5.86
CA VAL A 137 -1.25 8.30 4.75
C VAL A 137 -0.20 9.07 3.98
N MET A 138 -0.20 8.87 2.67
CA MET A 138 0.78 9.42 1.73
C MET A 138 0.05 10.00 0.53
N GLU A 139 0.73 10.89 -0.19
CA GLU A 139 0.24 11.26 -1.52
C GLU A 139 0.09 10.03 -2.42
N LEU A 140 -0.94 10.05 -3.28
CA LEU A 140 -1.15 9.00 -4.25
C LEU A 140 -0.28 9.26 -5.48
N VAL A 141 0.81 8.51 -5.62
CA VAL A 141 1.64 8.54 -6.83
C VAL A 141 0.96 7.73 -7.93
N THR A 142 0.61 8.40 -9.03
CA THR A 142 0.07 7.76 -10.24
C THR A 142 1.20 7.39 -11.20
N GLY A 143 1.09 6.22 -11.83
CA GLY A 143 2.08 5.76 -12.81
C GLY A 143 2.38 4.27 -12.69
N LYS A 144 3.47 3.86 -13.33
CA LYS A 144 3.98 2.47 -13.29
C LYS A 144 5.12 2.37 -12.31
N THR A 145 5.26 1.22 -11.66
CA THR A 145 6.48 0.93 -10.90
C THR A 145 7.63 0.66 -11.88
N LEU A 146 8.87 0.89 -11.45
CA LEU A 146 10.05 0.53 -12.25
C LEU A 146 10.07 -0.96 -12.62
N LYS A 147 9.50 -1.81 -11.76
CA LYS A 147 9.31 -3.24 -12.04
C LYS A 147 8.36 -3.50 -13.20
N ASP A 148 7.26 -2.75 -13.28
CA ASP A 148 6.31 -2.86 -14.39
C ASP A 148 6.91 -2.30 -15.68
N GLU A 149 7.67 -1.20 -15.60
CA GLU A 149 8.44 -0.67 -16.73
C GLU A 149 9.43 -1.71 -17.26
N LEU A 150 10.26 -2.30 -16.38
CA LEU A 150 11.23 -3.33 -16.73
C LEU A 150 10.58 -4.55 -17.39
N LYS A 151 9.44 -5.02 -16.86
CA LYS A 151 8.69 -6.14 -17.46
C LYS A 151 8.17 -5.86 -18.85
N SER A 152 7.88 -4.60 -19.16
CA SER A 152 7.38 -4.18 -20.48
C SER A 152 8.48 -4.01 -21.52
N GLN A 153 9.76 -4.01 -21.11
CA GLN A 153 10.89 -3.86 -22.03
C GLN A 153 11.27 -5.19 -22.72
N PRO A 154 11.79 -5.11 -23.96
CA PRO A 154 12.44 -6.25 -24.61
C PRO A 154 13.54 -6.85 -23.71
N GLU A 155 13.57 -8.18 -23.62
CA GLU A 155 14.52 -8.94 -22.77
C GLU A 155 14.53 -8.54 -21.27
N ARG A 156 13.55 -7.74 -20.82
CA ARG A 156 13.53 -7.15 -19.48
C ARG A 156 14.78 -6.33 -19.15
N ARG A 157 15.24 -5.51 -20.10
CA ARG A 157 16.39 -4.61 -19.94
C ARG A 157 15.98 -3.17 -20.16
N LEU A 158 16.47 -2.26 -19.31
CA LEU A 158 16.30 -0.83 -19.51
C LEU A 158 17.45 -0.29 -20.37
N PRO A 159 17.19 0.66 -21.28
CA PRO A 159 18.25 1.40 -21.96
C PRO A 159 19.16 2.11 -20.94
N ILE A 160 20.46 2.20 -21.22
CA ILE A 160 21.45 2.80 -20.30
C ILE A 160 21.02 4.21 -19.86
N LYS A 161 20.61 5.06 -20.80
CA LYS A 161 20.10 6.41 -20.51
C LYS A 161 18.97 6.41 -19.47
N ARG A 162 18.05 5.44 -19.56
CA ARG A 162 16.95 5.33 -18.61
C ARG A 162 17.42 4.89 -17.23
N VAL A 163 18.46 4.06 -17.16
CA VAL A 163 19.11 3.68 -15.90
C VAL A 163 19.75 4.91 -15.25
N GLU A 164 20.48 5.72 -16.02
CA GLU A 164 21.11 6.96 -15.55
C GLU A 164 20.07 7.92 -14.95
N GLU A 165 18.99 8.20 -15.68
CA GLU A 165 17.88 9.06 -15.21
C GLU A 165 17.28 8.58 -13.88
N VAL A 166 17.05 7.27 -13.74
CA VAL A 166 16.50 6.68 -12.51
C VAL A 166 17.52 6.76 -11.37
N MET A 167 18.80 6.49 -11.67
CA MET A 167 19.86 6.53 -10.66
C MET A 167 20.11 7.94 -10.14
N GLU A 168 20.10 8.96 -11.00
CA GLU A 168 20.21 10.36 -10.58
C GLU A 168 19.09 10.74 -9.60
N GLN A 169 17.85 10.36 -9.90
CA GLN A 169 16.71 10.62 -9.03
C GLN A 169 16.81 9.88 -7.68
N LEU A 170 17.28 8.64 -7.69
CA LEU A 170 17.48 7.84 -6.49
C LEU A 170 18.59 8.38 -5.61
N VAL A 171 19.74 8.76 -6.19
CA VAL A 171 20.87 9.32 -5.45
C VAL A 171 20.47 10.66 -4.82
N ALA A 172 19.82 11.54 -5.58
CA ALA A 172 19.29 12.80 -5.03
C ALA A 172 18.30 12.60 -3.87
N ALA A 173 17.60 11.46 -3.81
CA ALA A 173 16.69 11.13 -2.71
C ALA A 173 17.39 10.58 -1.45
N LEU A 174 18.64 10.13 -1.58
CA LEU A 174 19.41 9.49 -0.51
C LEU A 174 20.41 10.44 0.16
N GLU A 175 20.75 11.55 -0.50
CA GLU A 175 21.54 12.66 0.06
C GLU A 175 20.73 13.49 1.08
#